data_AF-A0A8T3AK74-F1
#
_entry.id   AF-A0A8T3AK74-F1
#
_cell.length_a   1.000
_cell.length_b   1.000
_cell.length_c   1.000
_cell.angle_alpha   90.00
_cell.angle_beta   90.00
_cell.angle_gamma   90.00
#
_symmetry.space_group_name_H-M   'P 1'
#
loop_
_entity.id
_entity.type
_entity.pdbx_description
1 polymer ?
#
loop_
_entity_poly.entity_id
_entity_poly.type
_entity_poly.pdbx_seq_one_letter_code
_entity_poly.pdbx_strand_id
1 'polypeptide(L)'
;MAGLLAWAADVVGGSGTGNEDDDDEIGLPLLVFTPEQQQRALELDRAAAALHRSIKDLRLRIPPEHISQRLPHLHAHTMASSAALALQLNAHTTTREQAQLREVSLQDENAAYEKAISNCQKKIQEKQDEANELHSRLKELDLIEKDLKENLEKVEAEVKFSQSMVSKGGGNNAGQVDLVDESSRAVKSEELEEKKAQLNSFDVMVQTLEEEWSLVQKESMKQPSPGRLVDFERNIRKSSEASTMYYIRPFVRHRNPLKLSGLEILSREIMRTSLTRDGFTECAGGTWDADVHMRQRLRGGMSRGCLPMYGR
;
A
#
# COMPACT_ATOMS: atom_id res chain seq x y z
N MET A 1 58.16 25.50 -18.14
CA MET A 1 58.56 25.93 -19.50
C MET A 1 59.24 27.30 -19.49
N ALA A 2 60.23 27.52 -18.62
CA ALA A 2 60.97 28.79 -18.52
C ALA A 2 62.50 28.59 -18.54
N GLY A 3 62.97 27.35 -18.78
CA GLY A 3 64.40 27.00 -18.74
C GLY A 3 65.06 26.79 -20.10
N LEU A 4 64.32 26.94 -21.21
CA LEU A 4 64.86 26.75 -22.58
C LEU A 4 65.14 28.06 -23.32
N LEU A 5 64.73 29.20 -22.77
CA LEU A 5 65.00 30.52 -23.36
C LEU A 5 66.28 31.16 -22.82
N ALA A 6 66.89 30.58 -21.78
CA ALA A 6 68.11 31.11 -21.16
C ALA A 6 69.39 30.87 -22.00
N TRP A 7 69.39 29.91 -22.93
CA TRP A 7 70.56 29.60 -23.77
C TRP A 7 70.67 30.45 -25.03
N ALA A 8 69.60 31.14 -25.44
CA ALA A 8 69.61 31.97 -26.65
C ALA A 8 70.08 33.41 -26.37
N ALA A 9 70.07 33.85 -25.11
CA ALA A 9 70.41 35.23 -24.75
C ALA A 9 71.92 35.46 -24.50
N ASP A 10 72.72 34.40 -24.33
CA ASP A 10 74.13 34.50 -23.91
C ASP A 10 75.14 34.40 -25.09
N VAL A 11 74.67 34.23 -26.33
CA VAL A 11 75.56 34.08 -27.51
C VAL A 11 75.47 35.26 -28.49
N VAL A 12 74.63 36.26 -28.23
CA VAL A 12 74.65 37.52 -28.99
C VAL A 12 74.95 38.66 -28.02
N GLY A 13 76.21 39.08 -28.07
CA GLY A 13 76.89 39.96 -27.14
C GLY A 13 76.09 41.16 -26.63
N GLY A 14 76.05 41.28 -25.31
CA GLY A 14 75.86 42.56 -24.65
C GLY A 14 77.09 43.45 -24.81
N SER A 15 76.89 44.63 -25.38
CA SER A 15 77.66 45.85 -25.15
C SER A 15 76.71 46.99 -25.53
N GLY A 16 76.24 47.86 -24.64
CA GLY A 16 77.04 48.65 -23.71
C GLY A 16 77.09 50.08 -24.24
N THR A 17 75.98 50.80 -24.07
CA THR A 17 75.77 52.27 -24.00
C THR A 17 76.91 53.19 -24.47
N GLY A 18 76.62 54.07 -25.46
CA GLY A 18 77.43 55.27 -25.68
C GLY A 18 77.16 56.02 -26.99
N ASN A 19 76.17 56.93 -26.94
CA ASN A 19 76.12 58.22 -27.64
C ASN A 19 75.64 58.32 -29.12
N GLU A 20 74.71 59.27 -29.27
CA GLU A 20 74.37 60.14 -30.40
C GLU A 20 73.84 59.54 -31.71
N ASP A 21 72.53 59.81 -31.91
CA ASP A 21 71.81 60.14 -33.14
C ASP A 21 72.38 59.61 -34.46
N ASP A 22 71.67 58.66 -35.07
CA ASP A 22 71.23 58.73 -36.48
C ASP A 22 70.26 57.56 -36.80
N ASP A 23 69.42 57.77 -37.82
CA ASP A 23 68.40 56.85 -38.33
C ASP A 23 68.96 55.45 -38.70
N ASP A 24 68.95 54.51 -37.75
CA ASP A 24 69.31 53.12 -38.03
C ASP A 24 68.07 52.25 -38.28
N GLU A 25 67.75 52.09 -39.57
CA GLU A 25 67.08 50.90 -40.09
C GLU A 25 67.81 49.69 -39.51
N ILE A 26 67.16 48.93 -38.62
CA ILE A 26 67.74 47.77 -37.91
C ILE A 26 68.14 46.72 -38.96
N GLY A 27 69.33 46.89 -39.52
CA GLY A 27 69.97 45.98 -40.43
C GLY A 27 70.35 44.75 -39.64
N LEU A 28 69.49 43.73 -39.70
CA LEU A 28 69.86 42.38 -39.29
C LEU A 28 71.24 42.07 -39.89
N PRO A 29 72.25 41.65 -39.10
CA PRO A 29 73.53 41.26 -39.66
C PRO A 29 73.26 40.15 -40.67
N LEU A 30 73.59 40.41 -41.94
CA LEU A 30 73.48 39.45 -43.03
C LEU A 30 74.32 38.23 -42.62
N LEU A 31 73.65 37.21 -42.10
CA LEU A 31 74.28 36.00 -41.59
C LEU A 31 74.81 35.21 -42.79
N VAL A 32 76.01 35.56 -43.25
CA VAL A 32 76.65 34.88 -44.37
C VAL A 32 77.20 33.55 -43.86
N PHE A 33 76.43 32.48 -44.10
CA PHE A 33 76.91 31.13 -43.84
C PHE A 33 78.18 30.87 -44.65
N THR A 34 79.19 30.28 -44.01
CA THR A 34 80.34 29.72 -44.75
C THR A 34 79.84 28.64 -45.72
N PRO A 35 80.51 28.39 -46.86
CA PRO A 35 80.04 27.43 -47.86
C PRO A 35 79.85 26.02 -47.27
N GLU A 36 80.69 25.63 -46.31
CA GLU A 36 80.55 24.36 -45.58
C GLU A 36 79.30 24.34 -44.67
N GLN A 37 79.00 25.44 -43.98
CA GLN A 37 77.77 25.56 -43.18
C GLN A 37 76.53 25.56 -44.05
N GLN A 38 76.58 26.20 -45.23
CA GLN A 38 75.47 26.21 -46.18
C GLN A 38 75.22 24.81 -46.75
N GLN A 39 76.28 24.07 -47.09
CA GLN A 39 76.16 22.68 -47.54
C GLN A 39 75.57 21.79 -46.43
N ARG A 40 76.04 21.95 -45.20
CA ARG A 40 75.52 21.21 -44.05
C ARG A 40 74.05 21.54 -43.75
N ALA A 41 73.64 22.80 -43.90
CA ALA A 41 72.24 23.21 -43.77
C ALA A 41 71.36 22.53 -44.82
N LEU A 42 71.80 22.49 -46.09
CA LEU A 42 71.09 21.80 -47.16
C LEU A 42 70.99 20.28 -46.93
N GLU A 43 72.02 19.66 -46.36
CA GLU A 43 71.99 18.24 -45.97
C GLU A 43 71.00 17.97 -44.83
N LEU A 44 70.98 18.85 -43.82
CA LEU A 44 70.00 18.78 -42.74
C LEU A 44 68.57 18.98 -43.24
N ASP A 45 68.33 19.90 -44.17
CA ASP A 45 67.01 20.12 -44.78
C ASP A 45 66.54 18.90 -45.57
N ARG A 46 67.45 18.26 -46.32
CA ARG A 46 67.14 17.00 -47.03
C ARG A 46 66.83 15.87 -46.06
N ALA A 47 67.60 15.73 -44.98
CA ALA A 47 67.37 14.72 -43.95
C ALA A 47 66.06 14.97 -43.19
N ALA A 48 65.76 16.22 -42.85
CA ALA A 48 64.51 16.63 -42.21
C ALA A 48 63.32 16.36 -43.14
N ALA A 49 63.42 16.67 -44.43
CA ALA A 49 62.38 16.36 -45.42
C ALA A 49 62.17 14.85 -45.57
N ALA A 50 63.24 14.04 -45.56
CA ALA A 50 63.15 12.58 -45.61
C ALA A 50 62.48 12.01 -44.35
N LEU A 51 62.85 12.49 -43.16
CA LEU A 51 62.23 12.11 -41.90
C LEU A 51 60.76 12.53 -41.85
N HIS A 52 60.41 13.73 -42.30
CA HIS A 52 59.03 14.19 -42.37
C HIS A 52 58.18 13.29 -43.28
N ARG A 53 58.71 12.87 -44.43
CA ARG A 53 58.03 11.90 -45.31
C ARG A 53 57.86 10.54 -44.63
N SER A 54 58.90 10.04 -43.95
CA SER A 54 58.85 8.79 -43.20
C SER A 54 57.82 8.85 -42.06
N ILE A 55 57.81 9.91 -41.26
CA ILE A 55 56.83 10.12 -40.19
C ILE A 55 55.41 10.20 -40.76
N LYS A 56 55.22 10.87 -41.89
CA LYS A 56 53.92 10.92 -42.57
C LYS A 56 53.48 9.54 -43.04
N ASP A 57 54.38 8.74 -43.62
CA ASP A 57 54.11 7.37 -44.05
C ASP A 57 53.79 6.45 -42.85
N LEU A 58 54.53 6.58 -41.75
CA LEU A 58 54.25 5.84 -40.51
C LEU A 58 52.92 6.23 -39.89
N ARG A 59 52.57 7.53 -39.88
CA ARG A 59 51.25 7.99 -39.42
C ARG A 59 50.10 7.51 -40.29
N LEU A 60 50.34 7.22 -41.57
CA LEU A 60 49.35 6.59 -42.45
C LEU A 60 49.23 5.07 -42.20
N ARG A 61 50.29 4.42 -41.71
CA ARG A 61 50.29 3.01 -41.30
C ARG A 61 49.74 2.77 -39.90
N ILE A 62 49.90 3.73 -38.99
CA ILE A 62 49.25 3.71 -37.68
C ILE A 62 47.76 3.93 -37.92
N PRO A 63 46.88 2.97 -37.57
CA PRO A 63 45.44 3.19 -37.69
C PRO A 63 45.05 4.43 -36.87
N PRO A 64 44.18 5.32 -37.37
CA PRO A 64 43.72 6.47 -36.60
C PRO A 64 43.04 5.99 -35.30
N GLU A 65 42.99 6.86 -34.28
CA GLU A 65 42.47 6.61 -32.92
C GLU A 65 41.02 6.10 -32.84
N HIS A 66 40.35 5.94 -33.98
CA HIS A 66 38.98 5.48 -34.14
C HIS A 66 38.88 4.11 -34.83
N ILE A 67 39.65 3.12 -34.39
CA ILE A 67 39.46 1.71 -34.79
C ILE A 67 38.01 1.26 -34.48
N SER A 68 37.42 1.82 -33.43
CA SER A 68 36.02 1.66 -33.04
C SER A 68 35.02 2.23 -34.05
N GLN A 69 35.39 3.18 -34.93
CA GLN A 69 34.51 3.69 -36.01
C GLN A 69 34.68 2.90 -37.33
N ARG A 70 35.82 2.25 -37.55
CA ARG A 70 36.08 1.45 -38.77
C ARG A 70 35.45 0.05 -38.74
N LEU A 71 34.89 -0.35 -37.59
CA LEU A 71 34.09 -1.57 -37.45
C LEU A 71 32.65 -1.17 -37.11
N PRO A 72 31.83 -0.78 -38.10
CA PRO A 72 30.45 -0.31 -37.90
C PRO A 72 29.61 -1.26 -37.05
N HIS A 73 29.88 -2.57 -37.16
CA HIS A 73 29.22 -3.60 -36.37
C HIS A 73 29.60 -3.52 -34.88
N LEU A 74 30.87 -3.36 -34.53
CA LEU A 74 31.27 -3.20 -33.13
C LEU A 74 30.75 -1.88 -32.55
N HIS A 75 30.78 -0.78 -33.32
CA HIS A 75 30.20 0.49 -32.88
C HIS A 75 28.70 0.38 -32.63
N ALA A 76 27.96 -0.24 -33.55
CA ALA A 76 26.54 -0.50 -33.40
C ALA A 76 26.25 -1.40 -32.19
N HIS A 77 27.08 -2.43 -31.94
CA HIS A 77 26.97 -3.29 -30.75
C HIS A 77 27.21 -2.52 -29.45
N THR A 78 28.25 -1.68 -29.38
CA THR A 78 28.52 -0.85 -28.20
C THR A 78 27.39 0.16 -27.95
N MET A 79 26.88 0.80 -29.00
CA MET A 79 25.73 1.73 -28.90
C MET A 79 24.45 1.00 -28.48
N ALA A 80 24.18 -0.17 -29.06
CA ALA A 80 23.03 -0.99 -28.69
C ALA A 80 23.15 -1.51 -27.25
N SER A 81 24.33 -1.93 -26.82
CA SER A 81 24.60 -2.38 -25.44
C SER A 81 24.43 -1.24 -24.44
N SER A 82 24.94 -0.05 -24.76
CA SER A 82 24.76 1.15 -23.94
C SER A 82 23.27 1.54 -23.82
N ALA A 83 22.55 1.55 -24.95
CA ALA A 83 21.12 1.82 -24.95
C ALA A 83 20.32 0.76 -24.18
N ALA A 84 20.67 -0.53 -24.28
CA ALA A 84 20.03 -1.62 -23.55
C ALA A 84 20.26 -1.49 -22.04
N LEU A 85 21.48 -1.17 -21.61
CA LEU A 85 21.81 -0.92 -20.21
C LEU A 85 21.05 0.28 -19.66
N ALA A 86 20.99 1.39 -20.41
CA ALA A 86 20.21 2.56 -20.01
C ALA A 86 18.72 2.24 -19.83
N LEU A 87 18.14 1.44 -20.74
CA LEU A 87 16.76 0.97 -20.60
C LEU A 87 16.56 0.08 -19.37
N GLN A 88 17.52 -0.79 -19.06
CA GLN A 88 17.45 -1.63 -17.86
C GLN A 88 17.53 -0.80 -16.57
N LEU A 89 18.42 0.18 -16.52
CA LEU A 89 18.52 1.11 -15.39
C LEU A 89 17.23 1.90 -15.23
N ASN A 90 16.70 2.46 -16.32
CA ASN A 90 15.45 3.21 -16.29
C ASN A 90 14.26 2.33 -15.86
N ALA A 91 14.19 1.08 -16.33
CA ALA A 91 13.17 0.14 -15.88
C ALA A 91 13.27 -0.11 -14.37
N HIS A 92 14.49 -0.33 -13.87
CA HIS A 92 14.73 -0.51 -12.43
C HIS A 92 14.37 0.73 -11.60
N THR A 93 14.74 1.93 -12.06
CA THR A 93 14.39 3.18 -11.36
C THR A 93 12.89 3.39 -11.34
N THR A 94 12.20 3.18 -12.47
CA THR A 94 10.73 3.30 -12.54
C THR A 94 10.03 2.29 -11.62
N THR A 95 10.48 1.03 -11.58
CA THR A 95 9.91 0.03 -10.64
C THR A 95 10.15 0.43 -9.19
N ARG A 96 11.34 0.97 -8.87
CA ARG A 96 11.66 1.45 -7.53
C ARG A 96 10.76 2.64 -7.14
N GLU A 97 10.59 3.62 -8.02
CA GLU A 97 9.73 4.78 -7.79
C GLU A 97 8.27 4.34 -7.59
N GLN A 98 7.77 3.41 -8.41
CA GLN A 98 6.44 2.87 -8.25
C GLN A 98 6.25 2.14 -6.90
N ALA A 99 7.26 1.38 -6.47
CA ALA A 99 7.23 0.72 -5.16
C ALA A 99 7.21 1.73 -4.01
N GLN A 100 8.01 2.80 -4.09
CA GLN A 100 8.04 3.87 -3.11
C GLN A 100 6.71 4.63 -3.03
N LEU A 101 6.09 4.96 -4.16
CA LEU A 101 4.77 5.60 -4.18
C LEU A 101 3.70 4.71 -3.54
N ARG A 102 3.76 3.39 -3.80
CA ARG A 102 2.83 2.44 -3.18
C ARG A 102 3.06 2.31 -1.67
N GLU A 103 4.32 2.32 -1.24
CA GLU A 103 4.68 2.32 0.18
C GLU A 103 4.13 3.56 0.90
N VAL A 104 4.31 4.75 0.33
CA VAL A 104 3.77 6.00 0.89
C VAL A 104 2.24 5.97 0.95
N SER A 105 1.56 5.54 -0.12
CA SER A 105 0.10 5.41 -0.14
C SER A 105 -0.40 4.46 0.96
N LEU A 106 0.26 3.32 1.14
CA LEU A 106 -0.10 2.36 2.19
C LEU A 106 0.18 2.92 3.60
N GLN A 107 1.24 3.70 3.79
CA GLN A 107 1.51 4.38 5.05
C GLN A 107 0.42 5.41 5.38
N ASP A 108 -0.01 6.21 4.40
CA ASP A 108 -1.09 7.19 4.56
C ASP A 108 -2.43 6.51 4.87
N GLU A 109 -2.77 5.42 4.17
CA GLU A 109 -3.96 4.61 4.43
C GLU A 109 -3.94 4.00 5.83
N ASN A 110 -2.80 3.43 6.25
CA ASN A 110 -2.63 2.88 7.60
C ASN A 110 -2.81 3.96 8.67
N ALA A 111 -2.21 5.15 8.49
CA ALA A 111 -2.37 6.27 9.42
C ALA A 111 -3.85 6.72 9.53
N ALA A 112 -4.58 6.71 8.41
CA ALA A 112 -6.02 6.98 8.40
C ALA A 112 -6.81 5.91 9.17
N TYR A 113 -6.47 4.63 9.01
CA TYR A 113 -7.10 3.53 9.77
C TYR A 113 -6.79 3.62 11.26
N GLU A 114 -5.56 3.90 11.66
CA GLU A 114 -5.20 4.10 13.08
C GLU A 114 -5.98 5.26 13.71
N LYS A 115 -6.18 6.35 12.96
CA LYS A 115 -7.03 7.46 13.39
C LYS A 115 -8.50 7.06 13.52
N ALA A 116 -9.02 6.24 12.60
CA ALA A 116 -10.38 5.73 12.67
C ALA A 116 -10.55 4.78 13.88
N ILE A 117 -9.59 3.89 14.11
CA ILE A 117 -9.57 2.96 15.24
C ILE A 117 -9.55 3.72 16.56
N SER A 118 -8.67 4.72 16.72
CA SER A 118 -8.61 5.52 17.95
C SER A 118 -9.90 6.33 18.20
N ASN A 119 -10.55 6.83 17.15
CA ASN A 119 -11.86 7.48 17.28
C ASN A 119 -12.94 6.48 17.74
N CYS A 120 -12.99 5.28 17.13
CA CYS A 120 -13.89 4.22 17.57
C CYS A 120 -13.64 3.81 19.02
N GLN A 121 -12.37 3.66 19.42
CA GLN A 121 -12.00 3.32 20.79
C GLN A 121 -12.45 4.40 21.77
N LYS A 122 -12.31 5.68 21.42
CA LYS A 122 -12.82 6.80 22.23
C LYS A 122 -14.33 6.72 22.40
N LYS A 123 -15.08 6.49 21.32
CA LYS A 123 -16.54 6.34 21.37
C LYS A 123 -16.99 5.14 22.21
N ILE A 124 -16.25 4.03 22.15
CA ILE A 124 -16.53 2.86 22.99
C ILE A 124 -16.33 3.23 24.46
N GLN A 125 -15.24 3.92 24.80
CA GLN A 125 -14.99 4.36 26.17
C GLN A 125 -16.08 5.33 26.67
N GLU A 126 -16.46 6.32 25.86
CA GLU A 126 -17.56 7.25 26.18
C GLU A 126 -18.86 6.49 26.46
N LYS A 127 -19.22 5.51 25.60
CA LYS A 127 -20.42 4.68 25.79
C LYS A 127 -20.34 3.77 27.01
N GLN A 128 -19.15 3.28 27.34
CA GLN A 128 -18.91 2.49 28.54
C GLN A 128 -19.12 3.34 29.80
N ASP A 129 -18.61 4.58 29.81
CA ASP A 129 -18.76 5.51 30.92
C ASP A 129 -20.24 5.93 31.08
N GLU A 130 -20.94 6.23 29.98
CA GLU A 130 -22.39 6.49 29.98
C GLU A 130 -23.18 5.29 30.54
N ALA A 131 -22.87 4.07 30.12
CA ALA A 131 -23.53 2.86 30.60
C ALA A 131 -23.29 2.64 32.10
N ASN A 132 -22.08 2.91 32.59
CA ASN A 132 -21.75 2.83 34.01
C ASN A 132 -22.54 3.87 34.83
N GLU A 133 -22.68 5.10 34.33
CA GLU A 133 -23.48 6.14 34.98
C GLU A 133 -24.96 5.73 35.07
N LEU A 134 -25.54 5.26 33.96
CA LEU A 134 -26.92 4.79 33.93
C LEU A 134 -27.14 3.61 34.88
N HIS A 135 -26.18 2.69 34.95
CA HIS A 135 -26.24 1.55 35.87
C HIS A 135 -26.16 1.99 37.34
N SER A 136 -25.41 3.06 37.66
CA SER A 136 -25.43 3.65 39.01
C SER A 136 -26.80 4.25 39.33
N ARG A 137 -27.38 5.04 38.41
CA ARG A 137 -28.70 5.64 38.59
C ARG A 137 -29.80 4.60 38.77
N LEU A 138 -29.74 3.49 38.03
CA LEU A 138 -30.68 2.38 38.20
C LEU A 138 -30.60 1.79 39.61
N LYS A 139 -29.39 1.57 40.14
CA LYS A 139 -29.23 1.09 41.53
C LYS A 139 -29.78 2.07 42.55
N GLU A 140 -29.60 3.38 42.33
CA GLU A 140 -30.16 4.41 43.20
C GLU A 140 -31.69 4.38 43.19
N LEU A 141 -32.29 4.26 42.00
CA LEU A 141 -33.75 4.11 41.86
C LEU A 141 -34.27 2.83 42.51
N ASP A 142 -33.57 1.70 42.38
CA ASP A 142 -33.93 0.44 43.05
C ASP A 142 -33.92 0.57 44.58
N LEU A 143 -32.99 1.36 45.14
CA LEU A 143 -32.94 1.64 46.58
C LEU A 143 -34.10 2.54 47.01
N ILE A 144 -34.39 3.58 46.25
CA ILE A 144 -35.54 4.47 46.50
C ILE A 144 -36.86 3.69 46.41
N GLU A 145 -37.01 2.82 45.42
CA GLU A 145 -38.20 1.98 45.26
C GLU A 145 -38.41 1.06 46.47
N LYS A 146 -37.34 0.44 46.98
CA LYS A 146 -37.41 -0.39 48.19
C LYS A 146 -37.83 0.41 49.42
N ASP A 147 -37.24 1.59 49.65
CA ASP A 147 -37.61 2.46 50.77
C ASP A 147 -39.09 2.90 50.69
N LEU A 148 -39.55 3.31 49.51
CA LEU A 148 -40.95 3.70 49.30
C LEU A 148 -41.91 2.52 49.52
N LYS A 149 -41.55 1.30 49.09
CA LYS A 149 -42.35 0.10 49.36
C LYS A 149 -42.45 -0.20 50.85
N GLU A 150 -41.34 -0.12 51.58
CA GLU A 150 -41.34 -0.30 53.04
C GLU A 150 -42.21 0.78 53.74
N ASN A 151 -42.15 2.02 53.28
CA ASN A 151 -42.95 3.11 53.82
C ASN A 151 -44.45 2.94 53.51
N LEU A 152 -44.81 2.47 52.31
CA LEU A 152 -46.19 2.12 51.97
C LEU A 152 -46.72 0.97 52.84
N GLU A 153 -45.92 -0.07 53.06
CA GLU A 153 -46.31 -1.20 53.93
C GLU A 153 -46.55 -0.75 55.38
N LYS A 154 -45.70 0.14 55.91
CA LYS A 154 -45.90 0.76 57.23
C LYS A 154 -47.20 1.55 57.31
N VAL A 155 -47.46 2.44 56.33
CA VAL A 155 -48.69 3.24 56.27
C VAL A 155 -49.92 2.34 56.13
N GLU A 156 -49.85 1.29 55.32
CA GLU A 156 -50.94 0.31 55.21
C GLU A 156 -51.20 -0.41 56.53
N ALA A 157 -50.16 -0.79 57.28
CA ALA A 157 -50.31 -1.41 58.59
C ALA A 157 -50.97 -0.46 59.60
N GLU A 158 -50.60 0.82 59.60
CA GLU A 158 -51.21 1.86 60.45
C GLU A 158 -52.68 2.13 60.07
N VAL A 159 -53.01 2.17 58.77
CA VAL A 159 -54.38 2.33 58.28
C VAL A 159 -55.23 1.11 58.66
N LYS A 160 -54.72 -0.11 58.46
CA LYS A 160 -55.40 -1.36 58.86
C LYS A 160 -55.64 -1.39 60.38
N PHE A 161 -54.64 -0.98 61.17
CA PHE A 161 -54.77 -0.85 62.62
C PHE A 161 -55.87 0.16 63.01
N SER A 162 -55.86 1.34 62.39
CA SER A 162 -56.84 2.42 62.62
C SER A 162 -58.26 2.02 62.21
N GLN A 163 -58.45 1.35 61.06
CA GLN A 163 -59.75 0.82 60.62
C GLN A 163 -60.28 -0.26 61.56
N SER A 164 -59.43 -1.15 62.09
CA SER A 164 -59.86 -2.14 63.08
C SER A 164 -60.30 -1.48 64.40
N MET A 165 -59.70 -0.34 64.75
CA MET A 165 -60.05 0.45 65.93
C MET A 165 -61.40 1.17 65.74
N VAL A 166 -61.62 1.74 64.55
CA VAL A 166 -62.87 2.41 64.15
C VAL A 166 -64.02 1.40 64.00
N SER A 167 -63.77 0.17 63.51
CA SER A 167 -64.80 -0.88 63.41
C SER A 167 -65.27 -1.40 64.79
N LYS A 168 -64.51 -1.17 65.86
CA LYS A 168 -64.89 -1.50 67.25
C LYS A 168 -65.66 -0.39 67.96
N GLY A 169 -65.86 0.76 67.31
CA GLY A 169 -66.57 1.91 67.86
C GLY A 169 -67.47 2.58 66.82
N GLY A 170 -68.72 2.14 66.74
CA GLY A 170 -69.82 2.93 66.17
C GLY A 170 -70.13 2.66 64.70
N GLY A 171 -71.30 2.09 64.45
CA GLY A 171 -71.85 1.87 63.12
C GLY A 171 -72.42 3.12 62.44
N ASN A 172 -72.93 2.85 61.23
CA ASN A 172 -73.68 3.70 60.29
C ASN A 172 -72.80 4.50 59.31
N ASN A 173 -72.72 3.98 58.07
CA ASN A 173 -73.30 4.62 56.88
C ASN A 173 -73.03 3.74 55.66
N ALA A 174 -73.98 2.85 55.36
CA ALA A 174 -74.10 2.20 54.07
C ALA A 174 -74.64 3.25 53.08
N GLY A 175 -73.89 3.52 52.00
CA GLY A 175 -74.39 4.32 50.89
C GLY A 175 -73.42 5.33 50.26
N GLN A 176 -72.09 5.11 50.25
CA GLN A 176 -71.20 5.89 49.38
C GLN A 176 -69.81 5.25 49.17
N VAL A 177 -69.72 3.93 48.99
CA VAL A 177 -68.41 3.25 48.79
C VAL A 177 -68.34 2.45 47.48
N ASP A 178 -69.46 2.21 46.80
CA ASP A 178 -69.48 1.34 45.62
C ASP A 178 -68.98 1.99 44.31
N LEU A 179 -69.23 3.30 44.11
CA LEU A 179 -68.95 3.94 42.80
C LEU A 179 -67.48 4.37 42.59
N VAL A 180 -66.71 4.57 43.67
CA VAL A 180 -65.31 5.02 43.57
C VAL A 180 -64.34 3.84 43.45
N ASP A 181 -64.63 2.70 44.10
CA ASP A 181 -63.85 1.47 43.96
C ASP A 181 -64.06 0.85 42.56
N GLU A 182 -65.30 0.83 42.05
CA GLU A 182 -65.58 0.38 40.68
C GLU A 182 -64.91 1.27 39.61
N SER A 183 -64.92 2.59 39.77
CA SER A 183 -64.24 3.52 38.84
C SER A 183 -62.73 3.30 38.81
N SER A 184 -62.09 3.10 39.97
CA SER A 184 -60.64 2.85 40.04
C SER A 184 -60.24 1.49 39.46
N ARG A 185 -61.09 0.46 39.59
CA ARG A 185 -60.90 -0.85 38.97
C ARG A 185 -61.14 -0.81 37.47
N ALA A 186 -62.13 -0.04 37.01
CA ALA A 186 -62.41 0.17 35.61
C ALA A 186 -61.20 0.83 34.90
N VAL A 187 -60.65 1.90 35.47
CA VAL A 187 -59.45 2.58 34.93
C VAL A 187 -58.23 1.64 34.89
N LYS A 188 -57.97 0.88 35.97
CA LYS A 188 -56.87 -0.11 35.98
C LYS A 188 -57.08 -1.24 34.97
N SER A 189 -58.34 -1.66 34.75
CA SER A 189 -58.65 -2.69 33.77
C SER A 189 -58.49 -2.19 32.33
N GLU A 190 -58.82 -0.93 32.08
CA GLU A 190 -58.62 -0.25 30.78
C GLU A 190 -57.13 -0.07 30.49
N GLU A 191 -56.34 0.41 31.47
CA GLU A 191 -54.88 0.49 31.35
C GLU A 191 -54.23 -0.89 31.09
N LEU A 192 -54.74 -1.96 31.71
CA LEU A 192 -54.27 -3.32 31.46
C LEU A 192 -54.60 -3.81 30.04
N GLU A 193 -55.79 -3.52 29.52
CA GLU A 193 -56.15 -3.86 28.14
C GLU A 193 -55.34 -3.04 27.12
N GLU A 194 -55.06 -1.77 27.40
CA GLU A 194 -54.19 -0.94 26.56
C GLU A 194 -52.75 -1.51 26.54
N LYS A 195 -52.21 -1.90 27.69
CA LYS A 195 -50.88 -2.53 27.77
C LYS A 195 -50.83 -3.87 27.05
N LYS A 196 -51.90 -4.68 27.11
CA LYS A 196 -52.01 -5.91 26.32
C LYS A 196 -52.04 -5.62 24.82
N ALA A 197 -52.77 -4.60 24.38
CA ALA A 197 -52.79 -4.18 22.99
C ALA A 197 -51.42 -3.70 22.51
N GLN A 198 -50.69 -2.96 23.35
CA GLN A 198 -49.31 -2.53 23.08
C GLN A 198 -48.35 -3.72 22.98
N LEU A 199 -48.44 -4.70 23.89
CA LEU A 199 -47.64 -5.93 23.82
C LEU A 199 -47.92 -6.72 22.55
N ASN A 200 -49.20 -6.91 22.18
CA ASN A 200 -49.57 -7.57 20.94
C ASN A 200 -49.02 -6.82 19.70
N SER A 201 -48.98 -5.48 19.75
CA SER A 201 -48.36 -4.67 18.69
C SER A 201 -46.85 -4.90 18.58
N PHE A 202 -46.16 -4.99 19.72
CA PHE A 202 -44.72 -5.32 19.75
C PHE A 202 -44.46 -6.75 19.26
N ASP A 203 -45.30 -7.73 19.62
CA ASP A 203 -45.16 -9.10 19.14
C ASP A 203 -45.30 -9.19 17.61
N VAL A 204 -46.25 -8.45 17.02
CA VAL A 204 -46.37 -8.33 15.55
C VAL A 204 -45.13 -7.69 14.95
N MET A 205 -44.59 -6.63 15.55
CA MET A 205 -43.35 -5.99 15.08
C MET A 205 -42.15 -6.95 15.12
N VAL A 206 -42.00 -7.71 16.22
CA VAL A 206 -40.94 -8.71 16.35
C VAL A 206 -41.07 -9.79 15.28
N GLN A 207 -42.28 -10.31 15.04
CA GLN A 207 -42.51 -11.28 13.97
C GLN A 207 -42.14 -10.73 12.58
N THR A 208 -42.50 -9.48 12.27
CA THR A 208 -42.11 -8.86 11.00
C THR A 208 -40.59 -8.71 10.87
N LEU A 209 -39.90 -8.34 11.95
CA LEU A 209 -38.44 -8.23 11.95
C LEU A 209 -37.76 -9.60 11.83
N GLU A 210 -38.32 -10.64 12.44
CA GLU A 210 -37.84 -12.02 12.29
C GLU A 210 -38.01 -12.53 10.85
N GLU A 211 -39.13 -12.22 10.20
CA GLU A 211 -39.37 -12.53 8.79
C GLU A 211 -38.40 -11.77 7.87
N GLU A 212 -38.19 -10.47 8.11
CA GLU A 212 -37.22 -9.66 7.39
C GLU A 212 -35.79 -10.16 7.59
N TRP A 213 -35.41 -10.52 8.82
CA TRP A 213 -34.09 -11.07 9.12
C TRP A 213 -33.87 -12.42 8.44
N SER A 214 -34.89 -13.29 8.42
CA SER A 214 -34.87 -14.55 7.66
C SER A 214 -34.70 -14.32 6.16
N LEU A 215 -35.33 -13.28 5.61
CA LEU A 215 -35.19 -12.90 4.21
C LEU A 215 -33.77 -12.42 3.91
N VAL A 216 -33.22 -11.51 4.72
CA VAL A 216 -31.85 -11.00 4.59
C VAL A 216 -30.83 -12.13 4.69
N GLN A 217 -31.03 -13.05 5.62
CA GLN A 217 -30.15 -14.21 5.77
C GLN A 217 -30.22 -15.14 4.55
N LYS A 218 -31.41 -15.38 3.99
CA LYS A 218 -31.57 -16.14 2.75
C LYS A 218 -30.96 -15.45 1.54
N GLU A 219 -31.04 -14.12 1.46
CA GLU A 219 -30.40 -13.34 0.39
C GLU A 219 -28.88 -13.32 0.52
N SER A 220 -28.36 -13.26 1.73
CA SER A 220 -26.91 -13.36 1.99
C SER A 220 -26.35 -14.76 1.69
N MET A 221 -27.12 -15.82 2.01
CA MET A 221 -26.73 -17.20 1.68
C MET A 221 -26.83 -17.54 0.19
N LYS A 222 -27.56 -16.74 -0.61
CA LYS A 222 -27.50 -16.82 -2.07
C LYS A 222 -26.17 -16.23 -2.52
N GLN A 223 -25.14 -17.08 -2.65
CA GLN A 223 -23.93 -16.73 -3.40
C GLN A 223 -24.33 -16.13 -4.76
N PRO A 224 -23.65 -15.08 -5.26
CA PRO A 224 -24.02 -14.45 -6.51
C PRO A 224 -24.07 -15.50 -7.62
N SER A 225 -25.21 -15.59 -8.31
CA SER A 225 -25.46 -16.56 -9.38
C SER A 225 -24.25 -16.61 -10.34
N PRO A 226 -23.82 -17.80 -10.81
CA PRO A 226 -22.65 -17.96 -11.68
C PRO A 226 -22.63 -17.00 -12.87
N GLY A 227 -23.80 -16.61 -13.41
CA GLY A 227 -23.90 -15.62 -14.48
C GLY A 227 -23.47 -14.21 -14.06
N ARG A 228 -23.78 -13.77 -12.83
CA ARG A 228 -23.37 -12.46 -12.30
C ARG A 228 -21.88 -12.40 -12.00
N LEU A 229 -21.30 -13.51 -11.54
CA LEU A 229 -19.85 -13.62 -11.38
C LEU A 229 -19.13 -13.55 -12.73
N VAL A 230 -19.62 -14.27 -13.75
CA VAL A 230 -19.06 -14.22 -15.11
C VAL A 230 -19.18 -12.82 -15.73
N ASP A 231 -20.30 -12.13 -15.51
CA ASP A 231 -20.49 -10.77 -16.03
C ASP A 231 -19.63 -9.74 -15.28
N PHE A 232 -19.46 -9.89 -13.96
CA PHE A 232 -18.57 -9.06 -13.16
C PHE A 232 -17.10 -9.30 -13.53
N GLU A 233 -16.68 -10.56 -13.71
CA GLU A 233 -15.36 -10.92 -14.21
C GLU A 233 -15.13 -10.40 -15.63
N ARG A 234 -16.12 -10.49 -16.51
CA ARG A 234 -16.03 -9.92 -17.86
C ARG A 234 -15.89 -8.40 -17.81
N ASN A 235 -16.54 -7.73 -16.86
CA ASN A 235 -16.46 -6.29 -16.69
C ASN A 235 -15.11 -5.86 -16.08
N ILE A 236 -14.59 -6.62 -15.11
CA ILE A 236 -13.22 -6.45 -14.59
C ILE A 236 -12.20 -6.68 -15.70
N ARG A 237 -12.36 -7.72 -16.53
CA ARG A 237 -11.46 -8.00 -17.65
C ARG A 237 -11.48 -6.85 -18.66
N LYS A 238 -12.66 -6.36 -19.06
CA LYS A 238 -12.79 -5.18 -19.94
C LYS A 238 -12.16 -3.92 -19.34
N SER A 239 -12.35 -3.67 -18.05
CA SER A 239 -11.73 -2.55 -17.33
C SER A 239 -10.20 -2.67 -17.29
N SER A 240 -9.69 -3.87 -17.02
CA SER A 240 -8.25 -4.15 -17.01
C SER A 240 -7.63 -4.03 -18.41
N GLU A 241 -8.33 -4.49 -19.46
CA GLU A 241 -7.90 -4.36 -20.85
C GLU A 241 -7.92 -2.91 -21.31
N ALA A 242 -8.92 -2.12 -20.93
CA ALA A 242 -8.99 -0.69 -21.22
C ALA A 242 -7.85 0.07 -20.53
N SER A 243 -7.56 -0.25 -19.27
CA SER A 243 -6.43 0.31 -18.52
C SER A 243 -5.10 -0.07 -19.19
N THR A 244 -4.91 -1.35 -19.52
CA THR A 244 -3.71 -1.84 -20.23
C THR A 244 -3.55 -1.16 -21.60
N MET A 245 -4.64 -0.93 -22.33
CA MET A 245 -4.63 -0.22 -23.61
C MET A 245 -4.24 1.25 -23.45
N TYR A 246 -4.67 1.90 -22.36
CA TYR A 246 -4.34 3.29 -22.07
C TYR A 246 -2.88 3.47 -21.65
N TYR A 247 -2.33 2.54 -20.85
CA TYR A 247 -0.97 2.64 -20.31
C TYR A 247 0.12 1.99 -21.19
N ILE A 248 -0.20 0.97 -22.01
CA ILE A 248 0.80 0.21 -22.78
C ILE A 248 0.81 0.56 -24.28
N ARG A 249 -0.34 0.94 -24.87
CA ARG A 249 -0.43 1.15 -26.33
C ARG A 249 0.37 2.36 -26.87
N PRO A 250 0.65 3.44 -26.11
CA PRO A 250 1.60 4.47 -26.54
C PRO A 250 3.03 3.94 -26.72
N PHE A 251 3.40 2.86 -26.01
CA PHE A 251 4.75 2.28 -26.02
C PHE A 251 5.02 1.36 -27.22
N VAL A 252 3.97 0.75 -27.80
CA VAL A 252 4.10 -0.25 -28.87
C VAL A 252 4.16 0.38 -30.27
N ARG A 253 3.70 1.63 -30.45
CA ARG A 253 3.73 2.31 -31.76
C ARG A 253 5.13 2.73 -32.24
N HIS A 254 6.18 2.54 -31.45
CA HIS A 254 7.54 3.00 -31.77
C HIS A 254 8.61 1.91 -31.86
N ARG A 255 8.24 0.62 -31.95
CA ARG A 255 9.24 -0.45 -32.13
C ARG A 255 8.86 -1.46 -33.22
N ASN A 256 9.85 -1.75 -34.05
CA ASN A 256 9.82 -2.61 -35.24
C ASN A 256 9.15 -3.99 -35.02
N PRO A 257 8.41 -4.51 -36.03
CA PRO A 257 7.56 -5.70 -35.89
C PRO A 257 8.30 -7.04 -35.76
N LEU A 258 9.63 -7.09 -35.82
CA LEU A 258 10.38 -8.35 -35.86
C LEU A 258 10.76 -8.94 -34.49
N LYS A 259 10.42 -8.27 -33.37
CA LYS A 259 10.71 -8.76 -32.00
C LYS A 259 9.46 -9.14 -31.18
N LEU A 260 8.28 -9.11 -31.80
CA LEU A 260 6.99 -9.29 -31.11
C LEU A 260 6.69 -10.75 -30.74
N SER A 261 7.25 -11.74 -31.45
CA SER A 261 6.95 -13.16 -31.19
C SER A 261 7.46 -13.64 -29.82
N GLY A 262 8.61 -13.18 -29.35
CA GLY A 262 9.17 -13.59 -28.06
C GLY A 262 8.43 -13.01 -26.85
N LEU A 263 7.93 -11.78 -26.96
CA LEU A 263 7.23 -11.09 -25.88
C LEU A 263 5.77 -11.53 -25.73
N GLU A 264 5.10 -11.90 -26.82
CA GLU A 264 3.75 -12.48 -26.75
C GLU A 264 3.75 -13.89 -26.12
N ILE A 265 4.81 -14.67 -26.34
CA ILE A 265 4.97 -15.99 -25.73
C ILE A 265 5.22 -15.85 -24.22
N LEU A 266 6.08 -14.93 -23.80
CA LEU A 266 6.36 -14.66 -22.38
C LEU A 266 5.11 -14.14 -21.64
N SER A 267 4.34 -13.23 -22.24
CA SER A 267 3.09 -12.73 -21.64
C SER A 267 2.00 -13.82 -21.54
N ARG A 268 1.91 -14.73 -22.51
CA ARG A 268 0.98 -15.87 -22.43
C ARG A 268 1.41 -16.88 -21.37
N GLU A 269 2.71 -17.12 -21.20
CA GLU A 269 3.23 -18.05 -20.19
C GLU A 269 3.06 -17.49 -18.76
N ILE A 270 3.29 -16.19 -18.57
CA ILE A 270 3.05 -15.51 -17.27
C ILE A 270 1.57 -15.58 -16.89
N MET A 271 0.65 -15.32 -17.81
CA MET A 271 -0.79 -15.48 -17.55
C MET A 271 -1.23 -16.93 -17.31
N ARG A 272 -0.54 -17.91 -17.89
CA ARG A 272 -0.85 -19.34 -17.67
C ARG A 272 -0.40 -19.80 -16.28
N THR A 273 0.77 -19.34 -15.81
CA THR A 273 1.32 -19.69 -14.48
C THR A 273 0.59 -19.02 -13.31
N SER A 274 -0.05 -17.86 -13.54
CA SER A 274 -0.88 -17.21 -12.52
C SER A 274 -2.25 -17.86 -12.31
N LEU A 275 -2.73 -18.68 -13.26
CA LEU A 275 -4.01 -19.39 -13.14
C LEU A 275 -3.89 -20.79 -12.50
N THR A 276 -2.69 -21.37 -12.42
CA THR A 276 -2.47 -22.71 -11.84
C THR A 276 -2.04 -22.69 -10.36
N ARG A 277 -1.89 -21.51 -9.75
CA ARG A 277 -1.41 -21.38 -8.36
C ARG A 277 -2.52 -21.15 -7.32
N ASP A 278 -3.78 -21.15 -7.75
CA ASP A 278 -4.95 -21.19 -6.87
C ASP A 278 -5.55 -22.60 -6.88
N GLY A 279 -4.78 -23.55 -6.35
CA GLY A 279 -5.18 -24.93 -6.14
C GLY A 279 -5.21 -25.27 -4.65
N PHE A 280 -6.41 -25.21 -4.08
CA PHE A 280 -6.92 -26.13 -3.05
C PHE A 280 -6.01 -26.49 -1.86
N THR A 281 -6.24 -25.84 -0.71
CA THR A 281 -6.24 -26.54 0.59
C THR A 281 -7.49 -26.13 1.37
N GLU A 282 -8.50 -26.99 1.32
CA GLU A 282 -9.70 -26.95 2.15
C GLU A 282 -9.51 -27.84 3.39
N CYS A 283 -9.97 -27.31 4.54
CA CYS A 283 -10.67 -28.00 5.62
C CYS A 283 -9.93 -28.93 6.62
N ALA A 284 -9.77 -28.43 7.84
CA ALA A 284 -10.46 -28.89 9.07
C ALA A 284 -10.13 -27.88 10.20
N GLY A 285 -11.06 -27.19 10.86
CA GLY A 285 -12.17 -27.73 11.64
C GLY A 285 -11.72 -27.94 13.09
N GLY A 286 -11.98 -26.98 13.99
CA GLY A 286 -11.63 -27.14 15.42
C GLY A 286 -11.83 -25.89 16.26
N THR A 287 -13.03 -25.77 16.82
CA THR A 287 -13.46 -24.93 17.94
C THR A 287 -12.41 -24.81 19.06
N TRP A 288 -12.12 -23.59 19.51
CA TRP A 288 -11.50 -23.33 20.80
C TRP A 288 -12.52 -22.60 21.66
N ASP A 289 -13.17 -23.35 22.53
CA ASP A 289 -13.70 -22.80 23.77
C ASP A 289 -13.60 -23.85 24.88
N ALA A 290 -13.29 -23.34 26.07
CA ALA A 290 -13.32 -23.97 27.39
C ALA A 290 -12.26 -25.01 27.83
N ASP A 291 -11.63 -24.61 28.94
CA ASP A 291 -11.32 -25.39 30.14
C ASP A 291 -10.16 -26.40 30.18
N VAL A 292 -9.10 -25.92 30.83
CA VAL A 292 -8.07 -26.70 31.50
C VAL A 292 -8.70 -27.43 32.70
N HIS A 293 -8.98 -28.72 32.55
CA HIS A 293 -9.07 -29.63 33.69
C HIS A 293 -8.34 -30.96 33.44
N MET A 294 -7.27 -31.12 34.23
CA MET A 294 -6.56 -32.35 34.53
C MET A 294 -7.52 -33.50 34.88
N ARG A 295 -7.35 -34.68 34.27
CA ARG A 295 -7.21 -35.99 34.96
C ARG A 295 -7.02 -37.18 34.00
N GLN A 296 -5.88 -37.85 34.20
CA GLN A 296 -5.60 -39.29 34.17
C GLN A 296 -6.68 -40.28 33.66
N ARG A 297 -6.34 -41.15 32.70
CA ARG A 297 -6.18 -42.63 32.89
C ARG A 297 -5.99 -43.41 31.57
N LEU A 298 -4.82 -44.05 31.47
CA LEU A 298 -4.53 -45.47 31.21
C LEU A 298 -5.37 -46.33 30.24
N ARG A 299 -4.60 -47.15 29.49
CA ARG A 299 -4.90 -48.37 28.67
C ARG A 299 -5.17 -48.06 27.19
N GLY A 300 -4.56 -48.72 26.21
CA GLY A 300 -3.75 -49.94 26.15
C GLY A 300 -4.20 -50.78 24.93
N GLY A 301 -3.25 -51.45 24.25
CA GLY A 301 -3.51 -52.46 23.21
C GLY A 301 -3.27 -51.96 21.78
N MET A 302 -2.27 -52.48 21.06
CA MET A 302 -2.36 -53.68 20.17
C MET A 302 -3.34 -53.45 19.00
N SER A 303 -3.08 -53.78 17.74
CA SER A 303 -2.01 -54.49 17.03
C SER A 303 -2.27 -54.26 15.53
N ARG A 304 -1.19 -54.31 14.74
CA ARG A 304 -1.05 -54.91 13.39
C ARG A 304 -2.26 -54.94 12.42
N GLY A 305 -1.98 -54.55 11.17
CA GLY A 305 -2.22 -55.47 10.04
C GLY A 305 -2.89 -54.91 8.78
N CYS A 306 -2.15 -55.00 7.69
CA CYS A 306 -2.58 -55.43 6.35
C CYS A 306 -3.33 -54.45 5.42
N LEU A 307 -2.58 -54.01 4.40
CA LEU A 307 -3.02 -53.85 2.99
C LEU A 307 -3.71 -55.12 2.46
N PRO A 308 -4.65 -54.98 1.50
CA PRO A 308 -4.32 -55.12 0.06
C PRO A 308 -5.06 -54.07 -0.81
N MET A 309 -4.52 -53.50 -1.89
CA MET A 309 -4.24 -54.05 -3.24
C MET A 309 -5.39 -54.85 -3.90
N TYR A 310 -6.26 -54.13 -4.60
CA TYR A 310 -7.02 -54.49 -5.83
C TYR A 310 -7.47 -53.14 -6.42
N GLY A 311 -7.38 -52.78 -7.71
CA GLY A 311 -7.33 -53.58 -8.92
C GLY A 311 -8.56 -53.27 -9.79
N ARG A 312 -8.48 -52.23 -10.62
CA ARG A 312 -8.97 -52.16 -12.02
C ARG A 312 -8.51 -50.87 -12.68
#